data_AF-A0A8J2L6G1-F1
#
_entry.id   AF-A0A8J2L6G1-F1
#
_cell.length_a   1.000
_cell.length_b   1.000
_cell.length_c   1.000
_cell.angle_alpha   90.00
_cell.angle_beta   90.00
_cell.angle_gamma   90.00
#
_symmetry.space_group_name_H-M   'P 1'
#
loop_
_entity.id
_entity.type
_entity.pdbx_description
1 polymer ?
#
loop_
_entity_poly.entity_id
_entity_poly.type
_entity_poly.pdbx_seq_one_letter_code
_entity_poly.pdbx_strand_id
1 'polypeptide(L)'
;GIFDATNVNVSTNAFKKSASVFLELLAKYWDLLIAIIDNIIVLNANYVTKVAYDIVRPVAGQLLERVDLYGSNKNTWVPRLIKLMPVE
;
A
#
# COMPACT_ATOMS: atom_id res chain seq x y z
N GLY A 1 1.58 -5.85 -6.76
CA GLY A 1 2.84 -5.11 -6.52
C GLY A 1 3.25 -5.25 -5.07
N ILE A 2 4.55 -5.32 -4.77
CA ILE A 2 5.10 -5.45 -3.40
C ILE A 2 5.89 -4.18 -3.08
N PHE A 3 5.65 -3.57 -1.92
CA PHE A 3 6.30 -2.35 -1.45
C PHE A 3 6.89 -2.57 -0.05
N ASP A 4 8.16 -2.23 0.16
CA ASP A 4 8.81 -2.28 1.48
C ASP A 4 8.82 -0.90 2.14
N ALA A 5 8.17 -0.79 3.31
CA ALA A 5 8.02 0.47 4.03
C ALA A 5 9.07 0.70 5.14
N THR A 6 10.12 -0.13 5.24
CA THR A 6 11.10 -0.10 6.34
C THR A 6 11.66 1.30 6.63
N ASN A 7 11.95 2.09 5.59
CA ASN A 7 12.54 3.43 5.72
C ASN A 7 11.55 4.57 5.40
N VAL A 8 10.25 4.29 5.37
CA VAL A 8 9.25 5.32 5.13
C VAL A 8 9.13 6.18 6.38
N ASN A 9 9.77 7.35 6.32
CA ASN A 9 9.64 8.44 7.28
C ASN A 9 9.11 9.65 6.55
N VAL A 10 8.23 10.43 7.18
CA VAL A 10 7.70 11.60 6.50
C VAL A 10 7.56 12.79 7.44
N SER A 11 7.98 13.95 6.95
CA SER A 11 7.59 15.23 7.52
C SER A 11 6.12 15.49 7.16
N THR A 12 5.34 15.94 8.14
CA THR A 12 3.88 16.03 8.06
C THR A 12 3.35 16.85 6.87
N ASN A 13 4.10 17.84 6.37
CA ASN A 13 3.69 18.67 5.23
C ASN A 13 4.01 18.06 3.87
N ALA A 14 5.20 17.45 3.70
CA ALA A 14 5.56 16.81 2.44
C ALA A 14 4.67 15.58 2.19
N PHE A 15 4.34 14.85 3.25
CA PHE A 15 3.46 13.68 3.18
C PHE A 15 2.09 14.00 2.63
N LYS A 16 1.42 15.01 3.21
CA LYS A 16 0.05 15.36 2.83
C LYS A 16 -0.01 15.77 1.37
N LYS A 17 0.95 16.57 0.91
CA LYS A 17 1.03 16.99 -0.50
C LYS A 17 1.24 15.80 -1.44
N SER A 18 2.20 14.92 -1.15
CA SER A 18 2.46 13.73 -2.00
C SER A 18 1.31 12.73 -1.96
N ALA A 19 0.66 12.55 -0.80
CA ALA A 19 -0.51 11.68 -0.65
C ALA A 19 -1.71 12.22 -1.42
N SER A 20 -1.98 13.53 -1.38
CA SER A 20 -3.06 14.14 -2.16
C SER A 20 -2.84 13.99 -3.67
N VAL A 21 -1.63 14.24 -4.17
CA VAL A 21 -1.31 14.06 -5.60
C VAL A 21 -1.42 12.58 -5.99
N PHE A 22 -0.93 11.67 -5.14
CA PHE A 22 -1.06 10.23 -5.38
C PHE A 22 -2.53 9.79 -5.41
N LEU A 23 -3.35 10.30 -4.50
CA LEU A 23 -4.79 10.04 -4.46
C LEU A 23 -5.53 10.56 -5.70
N GLU A 24 -5.19 11.76 -6.17
CA GLU A 24 -5.75 12.33 -7.40
C GLU A 24 -5.40 11.48 -8.62
N LEU A 25 -4.16 11.00 -8.70
CA LEU A 25 -3.72 10.08 -9.76
C LEU A 25 -4.41 8.72 -9.65
N LEU A 26 -4.54 8.16 -8.45
CA LEU A 26 -5.27 6.92 -8.20
C LEU A 26 -6.73 7.04 -8.63
N ALA A 27 -7.41 8.12 -8.26
CA ALA A 27 -8.79 8.37 -8.63
C ALA A 27 -8.94 8.55 -10.15
N LYS A 28 -8.00 9.24 -10.80
CA LYS A 28 -8.03 9.47 -12.26
C LYS A 28 -7.83 8.19 -13.07
N TYR A 29 -6.97 7.29 -12.60
CA TYR A 29 -6.65 6.04 -13.31
C TYR A 29 -7.29 4.81 -12.66
N TRP A 30 -8.32 5.03 -11.83
CA TRP A 30 -8.92 4.03 -10.97
C TRP A 30 -9.37 2.76 -11.71
N ASP A 31 -10.20 2.94 -12.75
CA ASP A 31 -10.75 1.84 -13.54
C ASP A 31 -9.65 1.03 -14.23
N LEU A 32 -8.59 1.71 -14.68
CA LEU A 32 -7.43 1.07 -15.28
C LEU A 32 -6.61 0.30 -14.24
N LEU A 33 -6.43 0.85 -13.05
CA LEU A 33 -5.65 0.22 -11.96
C LEU A 33 -6.35 -1.02 -11.43
N ILE A 34 -7.67 -1.00 -11.26
CA ILE A 34 -8.46 -2.18 -10.84
C ILE A 34 -8.39 -3.30 -11.89
N ALA A 35 -8.25 -2.97 -13.17
CA ALA A 35 -8.14 -3.97 -14.24
C ALA A 35 -6.77 -4.69 -14.26
N ILE A 36 -5.73 -4.11 -13.67
CA ILE A 36 -4.35 -4.63 -13.76
C ILE A 36 -3.70 -4.97 -12.41
N ILE A 37 -4.22 -4.43 -11.31
CA ILE A 37 -3.69 -4.67 -9.96
C ILE A 37 -4.57 -5.68 -9.24
N ASP A 38 -4.12 -6.93 -9.19
CA ASP A 38 -4.80 -7.97 -8.41
C ASP A 38 -4.60 -7.78 -6.91
N ASN A 39 -3.36 -7.52 -6.47
CA ASN A 39 -3.02 -7.29 -5.07
C ASN A 39 -1.84 -6.31 -4.91
N ILE A 40 -1.90 -5.50 -3.86
CA ILE A 40 -0.85 -4.61 -3.36
C ILE A 40 -0.43 -5.14 -1.99
N ILE A 41 0.86 -5.40 -1.81
CA ILE A 41 1.40 -5.88 -0.54
C ILE A 41 2.35 -4.82 0.00
N VAL A 42 2.10 -4.35 1.22
CA VAL A 42 2.97 -3.41 1.92
C VAL A 42 3.62 -4.12 3.10
N LEU A 43 4.94 -4.27 3.04
CA LEU A 43 5.76 -4.91 4.06
C LEU A 43 6.33 -3.89 5.03
N ASN A 44 6.62 -4.32 6.27
CA ASN A 44 7.23 -3.49 7.30
C ASN A 44 6.48 -2.18 7.55
N ALA A 45 5.14 -2.22 7.46
CA ALA A 45 4.30 -1.08 7.72
C ALA A 45 4.52 -0.57 9.14
N ASN A 46 4.93 0.69 9.24
CA ASN A 46 5.12 1.44 10.46
C ASN A 46 3.94 2.40 10.72
N TYR A 47 4.03 3.17 11.80
CA TYR A 47 3.01 4.16 12.16
C TYR A 47 2.69 5.14 11.02
N VAL A 48 3.70 5.59 10.29
CA VAL A 48 3.54 6.58 9.21
C VAL A 48 2.77 5.98 8.03
N THR A 49 3.08 4.75 7.63
CA THR A 49 2.28 4.04 6.61
C THR A 49 0.85 3.81 7.04
N LYS A 50 0.59 3.56 8.33
CA LYS A 50 -0.78 3.45 8.84
C LYS A 50 -1.52 4.78 8.72
N VAL A 51 -0.88 5.90 9.08
CA VAL A 51 -1.45 7.24 8.91
C VAL A 51 -1.69 7.55 7.44
N ALA A 52 -0.79 7.14 6.52
CA ALA A 52 -1.00 7.24 5.08
C ALA A 52 -2.29 6.55 4.68
N TYR A 53 -2.39 5.27 5.07
CA TYR A 53 -3.50 4.41 4.74
C TYR A 53 -4.82 4.99 5.22
N ASP A 54 -4.86 5.50 6.45
CA ASP A 54 -6.07 6.11 7.02
C ASP A 54 -6.46 7.41 6.31
N ILE A 55 -5.50 8.23 5.84
CA ILE A 55 -5.77 9.44 5.04
C ILE A 55 -6.32 9.09 3.66
N VAL A 56 -5.77 8.06 3.02
CA VAL A 56 -6.20 7.65 1.67
C VAL A 56 -7.47 6.81 1.71
N ARG A 57 -7.81 6.19 2.87
CA ARG A 57 -8.93 5.26 3.01
C ARG A 57 -10.26 5.79 2.44
N PRO A 58 -10.66 7.04 2.70
CA PRO A 58 -11.94 7.56 2.20
C PRO A 58 -12.01 7.71 0.67
N VAL A 59 -10.88 7.84 -0.01
CA VAL A 59 -10.79 8.12 -1.45
C VAL A 59 -10.43 6.86 -2.24
N ALA A 60 -9.65 5.97 -1.63
CA ALA A 60 -9.13 4.76 -2.24
C ALA A 60 -10.08 3.55 -2.13
N GLY A 61 -11.37 3.74 -1.81
CA GLY A 61 -12.47 2.77 -1.90
C GLY A 61 -12.11 1.27 -2.02
N GLN A 62 -12.50 0.65 -3.14
CA GLN A 62 -12.33 -0.81 -3.40
C GLN A 62 -10.87 -1.25 -3.59
N LEU A 63 -9.95 -0.33 -3.91
CA LEU A 63 -8.52 -0.64 -4.07
C LEU A 63 -7.89 -1.03 -2.73
N LEU A 64 -8.40 -0.49 -1.61
CA LEU A 64 -7.94 -0.86 -0.27
C LEU A 64 -8.26 -2.30 0.09
N GLU A 65 -9.31 -2.88 -0.49
CA GLU A 65 -9.63 -4.31 -0.34
C GLU A 65 -8.56 -5.19 -0.98
N ARG A 66 -7.75 -4.62 -1.88
CA ARG A 66 -6.61 -5.26 -2.54
C ARG A 66 -5.28 -4.91 -1.90
N VAL A 67 -5.27 -4.17 -0.77
CA VAL A 67 -4.04 -3.79 -0.05
C VAL A 67 -3.86 -4.65 1.20
N ASP A 68 -2.89 -5.55 1.16
CA ASP A 68 -2.41 -6.30 2.32
C ASP A 68 -1.32 -5.49 3.05
N LEU A 69 -1.58 -5.13 4.31
CA LEU A 69 -0.65 -4.39 5.18
C LEU A 69 -0.02 -5.33 6.22
N TYR A 70 1.29 -5.48 6.14
CA TYR A 70 2.07 -6.30 7.07
C TYR A 70 3.03 -5.46 7.90
N GLY A 71 2.98 -5.62 9.22
CA GLY A 71 3.92 -5.00 10.15
C GLY A 71 5.34 -5.60 10.07
N SER A 72 6.20 -5.21 11.01
CA SER A 72 7.62 -5.63 11.05
C SER A 72 7.84 -7.11 11.39
N ASN A 73 6.82 -7.82 11.89
CA ASN A 73 6.95 -9.24 12.22
C ASN A 73 6.97 -10.10 10.95
N LYS A 74 8.16 -10.51 10.53
CA LYS A 74 8.38 -11.32 9.31
C LYS A 74 7.57 -12.62 9.27
N ASN A 75 7.22 -13.19 10.42
CA ASN A 75 6.46 -14.44 10.49
C ASN A 75 5.02 -14.29 9.97
N THR A 76 4.48 -13.06 9.88
CA THR A 76 3.11 -12.83 9.40
C THR A 76 3.01 -12.74 7.88
N TRP A 77 4.12 -12.48 7.17
CA TRP A 77 4.07 -12.16 5.74
C TRP A 77 5.05 -12.93 4.86
N VAL A 78 6.19 -13.39 5.38
CA VAL A 78 7.15 -14.19 4.60
C VAL A 78 6.48 -15.45 4.02
N PRO A 79 5.71 -16.25 4.79
CA PRO A 79 5.02 -17.42 4.23
C PRO A 79 3.98 -17.06 3.16
N ARG A 80 3.35 -15.88 3.25
CA ARG A 80 2.38 -15.41 2.27
C ARG A 80 3.07 -15.00 0.96
N LEU A 81 4.20 -14.30 1.03
CA LEU A 81 4.99 -13.96 -0.15
C LEU A 81 5.47 -15.22 -0.88
N ILE A 82 5.95 -16.22 -0.14
CA ILE A 82 6.38 -17.51 -0.72
C ILE A 82 5.22 -18.17 -1.48
N LYS A 83 4.00 -18.14 -0.96
CA LYS A 83 2.81 -18.69 -1.64
C LYS A 83 2.39 -17.91 -2.89
N LEU A 84 2.76 -16.64 -2.99
CA LEU A 84 2.39 -15.76 -4.12
C LEU A 84 3.44 -15.72 -5.21
N MET A 85 4.66 -16.18 -4.93
CA MET A 85 5.68 -16.40 -5.94
C MET A 85 5.35 -17.71 -6.67
N PRO A 86 5.28 -17.73 -8.01
CA PRO A 86 5.19 -18.99 -8.73
C PRO A 86 6.41 -19.84 -8.38
N VAL A 87 6.16 -21.04 -7.87
CA VAL A 87 7.19 -22.07 -7.71
C VAL A 87 7.31 -22.73 -9.08
N GLU A 88 8.46 -22.57 -9.74
CA GLU A 88 8.82 -23.44 -10.86
C GLU A 88 9.07 -24.88 -10.37
#